data_AF-A0A2Z5EN22-F1
#
_entry.id   AF-A0A2Z5EN22-F1
#
_cell.length_a   1.000
_cell.length_b   1.000
_cell.length_c   1.000
_cell.angle_alpha   90.00
_cell.angle_beta   90.00
_cell.angle_gamma   90.00
#
_symmetry.space_group_name_H-M   'P 1'
#
loop_
_entity.id
_entity.type
_entity.pdbx_description
1 polymer ?
#
loop_
_entity_poly.entity_id
_entity_poly.type
_entity_poly.pdbx_seq_one_letter_code
_entity_poly.pdbx_strand_id
1 'polypeptide(L)'
;SKQKGSVPDEFDVPFAHTPAFVGSHITGYDNALLGILRHFWDGKAKTTEPMVRVEDESINFIGGFDGYVVGNMKEIRRIFDLFGVKVNIICDPSGNWNTPTDGEFRMYAGGTTKEEVQAALHAKATIVFQEYCSEKTTK
;
A
#
# COMPACT_ATOMS: atom_id res chain seq x y z
N SER A 1 14.21 -19.06 0.78
CA SER A 1 14.31 -18.54 2.17
C SER A 1 13.34 -19.28 3.08
N LYS A 2 12.03 -19.27 2.81
CA LYS A 2 11.01 -20.01 3.62
C LYS A 2 11.27 -21.51 3.74
N GLN A 3 11.53 -22.21 2.63
CA GLN A 3 11.91 -23.64 2.62
C GLN A 3 13.13 -24.00 3.49
N LYS A 4 13.97 -23.02 3.84
CA LYS A 4 15.14 -23.18 4.70
C LYS A 4 14.89 -22.72 6.14
N GLY A 5 13.64 -22.37 6.49
CA GLY A 5 13.24 -21.93 7.82
C GLY A 5 13.68 -20.52 8.20
N SER A 6 14.00 -19.63 7.24
CA SER A 6 14.45 -18.27 7.58
C SER A 6 13.36 -17.40 8.23
N VAL A 7 12.09 -17.65 7.87
CA VAL A 7 10.89 -17.01 8.43
C VAL A 7 9.75 -18.03 8.43
N PRO A 8 8.71 -17.86 9.27
CA PRO A 8 7.50 -18.71 9.23
C PRO A 8 6.86 -18.73 7.84
N ASP A 9 6.18 -19.83 7.49
CA ASP A 9 5.60 -20.00 6.15
C ASP A 9 4.46 -19.00 5.89
N GLU A 10 3.69 -18.69 6.91
CA GLU A 10 2.60 -17.72 6.91
C GLU A 10 3.06 -16.26 6.90
N PHE A 11 4.35 -16.01 7.22
CA PHE A 11 4.89 -14.65 7.27
C PHE A 11 4.90 -14.02 5.87
N ASP A 12 4.32 -12.83 5.74
CA ASP A 12 4.17 -12.17 4.45
C ASP A 12 5.48 -11.51 4.01
N VAL A 13 5.94 -11.90 2.81
CA VAL A 13 7.18 -11.37 2.21
C VAL A 13 6.87 -10.95 0.76
N PRO A 14 6.14 -9.84 0.56
CA PRO A 14 5.95 -9.28 -0.76
C PRO A 14 7.30 -8.87 -1.37
N PHE A 15 7.39 -8.89 -2.70
CA PHE A 15 8.64 -8.58 -3.39
C PHE A 15 8.38 -7.89 -4.73
N ALA A 16 9.40 -7.17 -5.19
CA ALA A 16 9.43 -6.56 -6.51
C ALA A 16 10.89 -6.44 -7.00
N HIS A 17 11.09 -6.48 -8.31
CA HIS A 17 12.37 -6.11 -8.91
C HIS A 17 12.40 -4.60 -9.14
N THR A 18 13.35 -3.90 -8.52
CA THR A 18 13.51 -2.44 -8.60
C THR A 18 14.91 -2.05 -9.08
N PRO A 19 15.30 -2.39 -10.32
CA PRO A 19 16.64 -2.09 -10.83
C PRO A 19 16.84 -0.58 -11.00
N ALA A 20 17.90 -0.03 -10.38
CA ALA A 20 18.19 1.40 -10.41
C ALA A 20 18.50 1.97 -11.81
N PHE A 21 18.83 1.10 -12.77
CA PHE A 21 19.09 1.47 -14.16
C PHE A 21 17.84 1.49 -15.05
N VAL A 22 16.63 1.31 -14.48
CA VAL A 22 15.36 1.41 -15.21
C VAL A 22 14.46 2.45 -14.55
N GLY A 23 14.15 3.52 -15.28
CA GLY A 23 13.26 4.58 -14.81
C GLY A 23 13.88 5.43 -13.71
N SER A 24 13.17 5.61 -12.59
CA SER A 24 13.63 6.38 -11.43
C SER A 24 13.00 5.89 -10.12
N HIS A 25 13.09 6.68 -9.04
CA HIS A 25 12.51 6.35 -7.74
C HIS A 25 11.00 6.10 -7.80
N ILE A 26 10.26 6.82 -8.67
CA ILE A 26 8.80 6.60 -8.83
C ILE A 26 8.48 5.25 -9.49
N THR A 27 9.38 4.76 -10.36
CA THR A 27 9.29 3.41 -10.94
C THR A 27 9.51 2.35 -9.85
N GLY A 28 10.41 2.62 -8.91
CA GLY A 28 10.61 1.78 -7.72
C GLY A 28 9.36 1.72 -6.83
N TYR A 29 8.72 2.86 -6.59
CA TYR A 29 7.46 2.95 -5.85
C TYR A 29 6.37 2.09 -6.50
N ASP A 30 6.12 2.26 -7.80
CA ASP A 30 5.10 1.52 -8.54
C ASP A 30 5.34 0.00 -8.48
N ASN A 31 6.58 -0.42 -8.74
CA ASN A 31 6.94 -1.84 -8.69
C ASN A 31 6.71 -2.44 -7.29
N ALA A 32 7.12 -1.74 -6.23
CA ALA A 32 6.97 -2.21 -4.86
C ALA A 32 5.50 -2.27 -4.43
N LEU A 33 4.72 -1.24 -4.76
CA LEU A 33 3.29 -1.18 -4.50
C LEU A 33 2.56 -2.36 -5.17
N LEU A 34 2.78 -2.55 -6.48
CA LEU A 34 2.21 -3.67 -7.22
C LEU A 34 2.63 -5.03 -6.65
N GLY A 35 3.87 -5.17 -6.22
CA GLY A 35 4.38 -6.38 -5.57
C GLY A 35 3.64 -6.71 -4.26
N ILE A 36 3.32 -5.69 -3.46
CA ILE A 36 2.52 -5.84 -2.24
C ILE A 36 1.08 -6.23 -2.59
N LEU A 37 0.44 -5.53 -3.52
CA LEU A 37 -0.95 -5.82 -3.92
C LEU A 37 -1.09 -7.25 -4.46
N ARG A 38 -0.23 -7.65 -5.39
CA ARG A 38 -0.21 -9.02 -5.94
C ARG A 38 0.08 -10.07 -4.89
N HIS A 39 0.93 -9.77 -3.90
CA HIS A 39 1.16 -10.71 -2.80
C HIS A 39 -0.14 -11.02 -2.08
N PHE A 40 -0.95 -10.02 -1.73
CA PHE A 40 -2.20 -10.29 -1.01
C PHE A 40 -3.33 -10.78 -1.92
N TRP A 41 -3.44 -10.26 -3.15
CA TRP A 41 -4.56 -10.56 -4.05
C TRP A 41 -4.36 -11.85 -4.85
N ASP A 42 -3.14 -12.15 -5.31
CA ASP A 42 -2.83 -13.32 -6.15
C ASP A 42 -2.38 -14.55 -5.33
N GLY A 43 -2.83 -14.64 -4.07
CA GLY A 43 -2.61 -15.84 -3.25
C GLY A 43 -1.17 -15.98 -2.73
N LYS A 44 -0.61 -14.92 -2.13
CA LYS A 44 0.70 -14.90 -1.45
C LYS A 44 1.83 -15.41 -2.32
N ALA A 45 1.96 -14.81 -3.51
CA ALA A 45 2.88 -15.24 -4.56
C ALA A 45 2.58 -16.67 -5.06
N LYS A 46 1.30 -16.97 -5.30
CA LYS A 46 0.81 -18.26 -5.81
C LYS A 46 1.10 -19.45 -4.90
N THR A 47 1.20 -19.21 -3.59
CA THR A 47 1.36 -20.26 -2.57
C THR A 47 0.03 -20.64 -1.92
N THR A 48 -1.00 -19.80 -2.05
CA THR A 48 -2.37 -20.05 -1.63
C THR A 48 -3.33 -19.73 -2.77
N GLU A 49 -4.61 -20.05 -2.58
CA GLU A 49 -5.65 -19.60 -3.51
C GLU A 49 -5.70 -18.06 -3.55
N PRO A 50 -5.91 -17.46 -4.74
CA PRO A 50 -6.09 -16.03 -4.88
C PRO A 50 -7.39 -15.58 -4.20
N MET A 51 -7.42 -14.32 -3.78
CA MET A 51 -8.63 -13.72 -3.26
C MET A 51 -9.65 -13.54 -4.40
N VAL A 52 -10.92 -13.78 -4.09
CA VAL A 52 -12.01 -13.54 -5.04
C VAL A 52 -12.60 -12.16 -4.76
N ARG A 53 -12.62 -11.31 -5.79
CA ARG A 53 -13.22 -9.98 -5.69
C ARG A 53 -14.73 -10.08 -5.50
N VAL A 54 -15.20 -9.61 -4.36
CA VAL A 54 -16.59 -9.22 -4.09
C VAL A 54 -16.63 -7.70 -4.02
N GLU A 55 -17.30 -7.02 -4.96
CA GLU A 55 -17.31 -5.56 -5.02
C GLU A 55 -18.06 -4.94 -3.83
N ASP A 56 -17.51 -3.88 -3.24
CA ASP A 56 -18.14 -3.04 -2.21
C ASP A 56 -18.12 -1.55 -2.59
N GLU A 57 -18.78 -0.71 -1.79
CA GLU A 57 -18.91 0.73 -2.05
C GLU A 57 -17.66 1.54 -1.70
N SER A 58 -16.59 0.91 -1.21
CA SER A 58 -15.36 1.61 -0.84
C SER A 58 -14.55 2.07 -2.06
N ILE A 59 -13.70 3.06 -1.85
CA ILE A 59 -12.78 3.58 -2.86
C ILE A 59 -11.35 3.41 -2.36
N ASN A 60 -10.43 3.01 -3.22
CA ASN A 60 -9.01 3.05 -2.90
C ASN A 60 -8.41 4.40 -3.26
N PHE A 61 -7.44 4.86 -2.47
CA PHE A 61 -6.63 6.03 -2.81
C PHE A 61 -5.15 5.67 -2.77
N ILE A 62 -4.43 5.96 -3.85
CA ILE A 62 -2.98 5.80 -3.97
C ILE A 62 -2.37 7.19 -4.17
N GLY A 63 -1.62 7.67 -3.18
CA GLY A 63 -1.03 9.00 -3.18
C GLY A 63 0.18 9.16 -4.10
N GLY A 64 0.99 8.11 -4.26
CA GLY A 64 2.23 8.13 -5.03
C GLY A 64 3.46 8.46 -4.17
N PHE A 65 4.56 8.85 -4.83
CA PHE A 65 5.81 9.19 -4.15
C PHE A 65 5.76 10.65 -3.66
N ASP A 66 5.43 10.84 -2.38
CA ASP A 66 5.06 12.16 -1.85
C ASP A 66 5.98 12.65 -0.71
N GLY A 67 6.67 13.77 -0.94
CA GLY A 67 7.52 14.42 0.06
C GLY A 67 6.75 15.17 1.15
N TYR A 68 5.47 15.49 0.94
CA TYR A 68 4.59 16.18 1.89
C TYR A 68 3.53 15.25 2.49
N VAL A 69 3.74 13.94 2.42
CA VAL A 69 2.77 12.90 2.80
C VAL A 69 2.17 13.08 4.20
N VAL A 70 2.93 13.61 5.16
CA VAL A 70 2.44 13.90 6.52
C VAL A 70 1.28 14.91 6.50
N GLY A 71 1.40 15.98 5.73
CA GLY A 71 0.35 16.99 5.58
C GLY A 71 -0.74 16.54 4.60
N ASN A 72 -0.33 16.01 3.45
CA ASN A 72 -1.26 15.61 2.38
C ASN A 72 -2.21 14.49 2.82
N MET A 73 -1.72 13.44 3.49
CA MET A 73 -2.61 12.34 3.91
C MET A 73 -3.64 12.77 4.96
N LYS A 74 -3.28 13.70 5.86
CA LYS A 74 -4.23 14.27 6.82
C LYS A 74 -5.36 15.00 6.09
N GLU A 75 -5.04 15.77 5.06
CA GLU A 75 -6.04 16.51 4.29
C GLU A 75 -6.89 15.59 3.40
N ILE A 76 -6.27 14.61 2.74
CA ILE A 76 -6.99 13.63 1.93
C ILE A 76 -8.00 12.85 2.78
N ARG A 77 -7.60 12.37 3.97
CA ARG A 77 -8.51 11.71 4.91
C ARG A 77 -9.67 12.63 5.31
N ARG A 78 -9.36 13.87 5.70
CA ARG A 78 -10.37 14.88 6.04
C ARG A 78 -11.38 15.12 4.90
N ILE A 79 -10.92 15.16 3.65
CA ILE A 79 -11.78 15.35 2.47
C ILE A 79 -12.71 14.14 2.29
N PHE A 80 -12.19 12.91 2.30
CA PHE A 80 -13.02 11.71 2.17
C PHE A 80 -14.04 11.56 3.32
N ASP A 81 -13.65 11.89 4.55
CA ASP A 81 -14.52 11.90 5.72
C ASP A 81 -15.69 12.89 5.53
N LEU A 82 -15.42 14.09 5.01
CA LEU A 82 -16.46 15.08 4.71
C LEU A 82 -17.45 14.62 3.63
N PHE A 83 -17.00 13.81 2.68
CA PHE A 83 -17.88 13.18 1.69
C PHE A 83 -18.62 11.94 2.22
N GLY A 84 -18.28 11.46 3.42
CA GLY A 84 -18.85 10.23 3.97
C GLY A 84 -18.46 8.98 3.18
N VAL A 85 -17.29 8.99 2.53
CA VAL A 85 -16.80 7.90 1.68
C VAL A 85 -15.87 7.00 2.48
N LYS A 86 -16.15 5.70 2.49
CA LYS A 86 -15.21 4.69 3.00
C LYS A 86 -14.02 4.59 2.04
N VAL A 87 -12.84 5.02 2.49
CA VAL A 87 -11.62 5.00 1.68
C VAL A 87 -10.59 4.02 2.26
N ASN A 88 -9.98 3.20 1.40
CA ASN A 88 -8.77 2.44 1.73
C ASN A 88 -7.56 3.22 1.20
N ILE A 89 -6.74 3.78 2.08
CA ILE A 89 -5.52 4.50 1.66
C ILE A 89 -4.37 3.51 1.59
N ILE A 90 -3.82 3.36 0.38
CA ILE A 90 -2.77 2.37 0.09
C ILE A 90 -1.42 3.09 0.03
N CYS A 91 -0.52 2.68 0.94
CA CYS A 91 0.76 3.32 1.22
C CYS A 91 0.61 4.66 1.95
N ASP A 92 0.31 4.61 3.25
CA ASP A 92 0.31 5.79 4.13
C ASP A 92 1.45 5.76 5.18
N PRO A 93 2.63 6.33 4.87
CA PRO A 93 3.71 6.46 5.84
C PRO A 93 3.57 7.67 6.78
N SER A 94 2.49 8.46 6.70
CA SER A 94 2.38 9.75 7.42
C SER A 94 2.55 9.63 8.93
N GLY A 95 1.98 8.58 9.54
CA GLY A 95 2.13 8.29 10.97
C GLY A 95 3.57 7.93 11.34
N ASN A 96 4.26 7.18 10.48
CA ASN A 96 5.62 6.72 10.73
C ASN A 96 6.64 7.87 10.62
N TRP A 97 6.37 8.83 9.74
CA TRP A 97 7.24 9.99 9.50
C TRP A 97 6.89 11.19 10.38
N ASN A 98 6.00 11.02 11.36
CA ASN A 98 5.55 12.08 12.26
C ASN A 98 5.31 11.57 13.69
N THR A 99 6.23 10.75 14.21
CA THR A 99 6.18 10.26 15.59
C THR A 99 6.51 11.36 16.60
N PRO A 100 5.90 11.34 17.81
CA PRO A 100 6.15 12.37 18.80
C PRO A 100 7.54 12.26 19.42
N THR A 101 8.08 13.38 19.90
CA THR A 101 9.29 13.40 20.73
C THR A 101 8.91 13.37 22.22
N ASP A 102 8.43 12.23 22.68
CA ASP A 102 7.91 12.02 24.04
C ASP A 102 8.83 11.17 24.94
N GLY A 103 10.06 10.91 24.49
CA GLY A 103 11.04 10.08 25.19
C GLY A 103 11.07 8.62 24.75
N GLU A 104 10.12 8.18 23.90
CA GLU A 104 10.10 6.82 23.35
C GLU A 104 10.38 6.81 21.84
N PHE A 105 11.36 6.02 21.41
CA PHE A 105 11.58 5.78 19.99
C PHE A 105 10.61 4.73 19.45
N ARG A 106 9.87 5.08 18.39
CA ARG A 106 8.95 4.18 17.69
C ARG A 106 9.51 3.86 16.31
N MET A 107 9.91 2.60 16.11
CA MET A 107 10.40 2.12 14.82
C MET A 107 9.28 2.02 13.77
N TYR A 108 8.06 1.70 14.21
CA TYR A 108 6.86 1.60 13.38
C TYR A 108 5.71 2.36 14.03
N ALA A 109 5.00 3.19 13.27
CA ALA A 109 3.78 3.87 13.70
C ALA A 109 2.85 4.14 12.51
N GLY A 110 1.55 3.90 12.68
CA GLY A 110 0.59 4.03 11.58
C GLY A 110 0.84 3.03 10.45
N GLY A 111 0.66 3.46 9.20
CA GLY A 111 0.76 2.58 8.03
C GLY A 111 -0.59 2.03 7.59
N THR A 112 -0.69 1.70 6.30
CA THR A 112 -1.80 0.89 5.76
C THR A 112 -1.72 -0.53 6.34
N THR A 113 -2.81 -1.05 6.87
CA THR A 113 -2.83 -2.41 7.44
C THR A 113 -2.92 -3.48 6.36
N LYS A 114 -2.63 -4.74 6.72
CA LYS A 114 -2.80 -5.87 5.80
C LYS A 114 -4.26 -6.04 5.41
N GLU A 115 -5.16 -5.82 6.36
CA GLU A 115 -6.60 -5.90 6.18
C GLU A 115 -7.09 -4.82 5.22
N GLU A 116 -6.56 -3.59 5.29
CA GLU A 116 -6.86 -2.54 4.31
C GLU A 116 -6.37 -2.90 2.90
N VAL A 117 -5.16 -3.46 2.77
CA VAL A 117 -4.65 -3.93 1.47
C VAL A 117 -5.51 -5.06 0.90
N GLN A 118 -5.94 -6.00 1.73
CA GLN A 118 -6.84 -7.08 1.31
C GLN A 118 -8.23 -6.54 0.96
N ALA A 119 -8.78 -5.63 1.76
CA ALA A 119 -10.07 -4.98 1.52
C ALA A 119 -10.06 -4.15 0.23
N ALA A 120 -8.91 -3.59 -0.15
CA ALA A 120 -8.78 -2.78 -1.35
C ALA A 120 -9.10 -3.55 -2.66
N LEU A 121 -9.01 -4.88 -2.68
CA LEU A 121 -9.47 -5.67 -3.83
C LEU A 121 -10.96 -5.49 -4.09
N HIS A 122 -11.74 -5.29 -3.03
CA HIS A 122 -13.19 -5.19 -3.04
C HIS A 122 -13.70 -3.81 -3.47
N ALA A 123 -12.88 -2.77 -3.36
CA ALA A 123 -13.29 -1.42 -3.73
C ALA A 123 -13.81 -1.34 -5.18
N LYS A 124 -14.87 -0.55 -5.38
CA LYS A 124 -15.46 -0.30 -6.71
C LYS A 124 -14.58 0.55 -7.62
N ALA A 125 -13.69 1.36 -7.04
CA ALA A 125 -12.82 2.25 -7.78
C ALA A 125 -11.49 2.50 -7.04
N THR A 126 -10.46 2.83 -7.80
CA THR A 126 -9.17 3.29 -7.27
C THR A 126 -8.84 4.64 -7.86
N ILE A 127 -8.60 5.64 -7.00
CA ILE A 127 -8.07 6.94 -7.39
C ILE A 127 -6.55 6.88 -7.27
N VAL A 128 -5.87 7.09 -8.39
CA VAL A 128 -4.41 7.26 -8.45
C VAL A 128 -4.11 8.74 -8.60
N PHE A 129 -3.56 9.34 -7.55
CA PHE A 129 -3.36 10.79 -7.50
C PHE A 129 -2.13 11.23 -8.30
N GLN A 130 -1.12 10.37 -8.41
CA GLN A 130 0.08 10.57 -9.22
C GLN A 130 0.24 9.44 -10.23
N GLU A 131 -0.27 9.63 -11.44
CA GLU A 131 -0.32 8.61 -12.50
C GLU A 131 1.04 7.96 -12.79
N TYR A 132 2.10 8.77 -12.95
CA TYR A 132 3.45 8.29 -13.26
C TYR A 132 4.13 7.51 -12.13
N CYS A 133 3.57 7.53 -10.92
CA CYS A 133 4.02 6.72 -9.80
C CYS A 133 3.31 5.36 -9.75
N SER A 134 2.40 5.05 -10.67
CA SER A 134 1.53 3.87 -10.58
C SER A 134 1.10 3.32 -11.95
N GLU A 135 1.85 3.56 -13.02
CA GLU A 135 1.50 3.14 -14.39
C GLU A 135 1.36 1.62 -14.58
N LYS A 136 2.09 0.82 -13.79
CA LYS A 136 1.95 -0.64 -13.76
C LYS A 136 0.85 -1.06 -12.79
N THR A 137 0.73 -0.37 -11.66
CA THR A 137 -0.31 -0.64 -10.66
C THR A 137 -1.72 -0.41 -11.21
N THR A 138 -1.91 0.53 -12.15
CA THR A 138 -3.21 0.81 -12.78
C THR A 138 -3.63 -0.17 -13.88
N LYS A 139 -2.75 -1.09 -14.30
CA LYS A 139 -2.98 -2.06 -15.38
C LYS A 139 -3.32 -3.44 -14.84
#